data_AF-I0BJG7-F1
#
_entry.id   AF-I0BJG7-F1
#
_cell.length_a   1.000
_cell.length_b   1.000
_cell.length_c   1.000
_cell.angle_alpha   90.00
_cell.angle_beta   90.00
_cell.angle_gamma   90.00
#
_symmetry.space_group_name_H-M   'P 1'
#
loop_
_entity.id
_entity.type
_entity.pdbx_description
1 polymer ?
#
loop_
_entity_poly.entity_id
_entity_poly.type
_entity_poly.pdbx_seq_one_letter_code
_entity_poly.pdbx_strand_id
1 'polypeptide(L)'
;MLQLMCKHCFSDGSYTLEKMVEADEKCRWLCIECGHELLSISRYEREQMLQGMKFIQSHVPDLARAYEEHRQSPLPSNVRFGRIKKE
;
A
#
# COMPACT_ATOMS: atom_id res chain seq x y z
N MET A 1 5.67 -2.02 -0.25
CA MET A 1 5.40 -2.17 -1.70
C MET A 1 3.89 -2.23 -1.89
N LEU A 2 3.30 -1.27 -2.60
CA LEU A 2 1.86 -1.10 -2.80
C LEU A 2 1.46 -1.69 -4.16
N GLN A 3 0.38 -2.46 -4.22
CA GLN A 3 -0.20 -2.90 -5.48
C GLN A 3 -1.32 -1.95 -5.88
N LEU A 4 -1.24 -1.42 -7.09
CA LEU A 4 -2.23 -0.51 -7.66
C LEU A 4 -2.60 -0.97 -9.07
N MET A 5 -3.90 -0.92 -9.37
CA MET A 5 -4.43 -1.13 -10.71
C MET A 5 -4.62 0.22 -11.40
N CYS A 6 -4.10 0.37 -12.62
CA CYS A 6 -4.37 1.56 -13.41
C CYS A 6 -5.82 1.55 -13.92
N LYS A 7 -6.59 2.61 -13.63
CA LYS A 7 -7.98 2.70 -14.11
C LYS A 7 -8.09 2.95 -15.62
N HIS A 8 -7.01 3.37 -16.27
CA HIS A 8 -7.01 3.69 -17.69
C HIS A 8 -6.74 2.46 -18.57
N CYS A 9 -5.76 1.63 -18.21
CA CYS A 9 -5.36 0.46 -19.00
C CYS A 9 -5.58 -0.87 -18.27
N PHE A 10 -6.10 -0.84 -17.05
CA PHE A 10 -6.38 -2.01 -16.20
C PHE A 10 -5.15 -2.88 -15.90
N SER A 11 -3.94 -2.34 -16.08
CA SER A 11 -2.71 -3.02 -15.70
C SER A 11 -2.49 -2.92 -14.19
N ASP A 12 -2.16 -4.03 -13.56
CA ASP A 12 -1.65 -4.07 -12.20
C ASP A 12 -0.16 -3.74 -12.15
N GLY A 13 0.24 -2.94 -11.17
CA GLY A 13 1.63 -2.55 -10.98
C GLY A 13 2.02 -2.55 -9.50
N SER A 14 3.33 -2.67 -9.28
CA SER A 14 3.94 -2.69 -7.96
C SER A 14 4.76 -1.42 -7.73
N TYR A 15 4.36 -0.64 -6.73
CA TYR A 15 4.84 0.70 -6.49
C TYR A 15 5.48 0.84 -5.10
N THR A 16 6.52 1.66 -5.02
CA THR A 16 7.16 2.02 -3.75
C THR A 16 7.33 3.53 -3.68
N LEU A 17 7.36 4.10 -2.47
CA LEU A 17 7.46 5.55 -2.28
C LEU A 17 8.79 6.11 -2.84
N GLU A 18 9.84 5.28 -2.90
CA GLU A 18 11.11 5.66 -3.50
C GLU A 18 11.02 5.83 -5.03
N LYS A 19 10.07 5.17 -5.69
CA LYS A 19 9.88 5.20 -7.15
C LYS A 19 8.95 6.32 -7.64
N MET A 20 8.54 7.24 -6.76
CA MET A 20 7.75 8.41 -7.20
C MET A 20 8.62 9.34 -8.05
N VAL A 21 8.06 9.79 -9.16
CA VAL A 21 8.70 10.79 -10.03
C VAL A 21 8.40 12.18 -9.48
N GLU A 22 9.43 13.01 -9.32
CA GLU A 22 9.28 14.39 -8.84
C GLU A 22 9.09 15.36 -10.01
N ALA A 23 7.98 16.09 -10.02
CA ALA A 23 7.65 17.09 -11.04
C ALA A 23 6.69 18.15 -10.48
N ASP A 24 6.96 19.43 -10.76
CA ASP A 24 6.14 20.58 -10.37
C ASP A 24 5.80 20.61 -8.87
N GLU A 25 6.81 20.48 -8.01
CA GLU A 25 6.65 20.44 -6.54
C GLU A 25 5.80 19.26 -6.01
N LYS A 26 5.46 18.29 -6.87
CA LYS A 26 4.72 17.08 -6.52
C LYS A 26 5.54 15.82 -6.76
N CYS A 27 5.19 14.77 -6.05
CA CYS A 27 5.66 13.41 -6.23
C CYS A 27 4.53 12.58 -6.81
N ARG A 28 4.77 11.88 -7.92
CA ARG A 28 3.73 11.18 -8.68
C ARG A 28 4.10 9.71 -8.89
N TRP A 29 3.10 8.84 -8.84
CA TRP A 29 3.19 7.53 -9.48
C TRP A 29 2.51 7.57 -10.83
N LEU A 30 3.21 7.08 -11.83
CA LEU A 30 2.69 6.88 -13.17
C LEU A 30 2.53 5.39 -13.43
N CYS A 31 1.48 5.03 -14.16
CA CYS A 31 1.31 3.70 -14.68
C CYS A 31 2.52 3.35 -15.56
N ILE A 32 3.10 2.17 -15.35
CA ILE A 32 4.30 1.74 -16.09
C ILE A 32 3.94 1.45 -17.56
N GLU A 33 2.71 0.98 -17.81
CA GLU A 33 2.24 0.61 -19.15
C GLU A 33 1.79 1.80 -20.00
N CYS A 34 1.03 2.74 -19.42
CA CYS A 34 0.42 3.84 -20.20
C CYS A 34 0.81 5.26 -19.74
N GLY A 35 1.65 5.38 -18.69
CA GLY A 35 2.06 6.69 -18.16
C GLY A 35 0.98 7.48 -17.44
N HIS A 36 -0.23 6.94 -17.29
CA HIS A 36 -1.33 7.63 -16.60
C HIS A 36 -1.01 7.86 -15.12
N GLU A 37 -1.36 9.03 -14.59
CA GLU A 37 -1.15 9.35 -13.17
C GLU A 37 -2.03 8.46 -12.29
N LEU A 38 -1.41 7.73 -11.36
CA LEU A 38 -2.09 6.87 -10.40
C LEU A 38 -2.30 7.57 -9.06
N LEU A 39 -1.32 8.38 -8.66
CA LEU A 39 -1.32 9.11 -7.40
C LEU A 39 -0.42 10.33 -7.53
N SER A 40 -0.83 11.43 -6.92
CA SER A 40 -0.09 12.70 -6.85
C SER A 40 -0.13 13.19 -5.40
N ILE A 41 1.04 13.38 -4.79
CA ILE A 41 1.17 13.91 -3.43
C ILE A 41 2.21 15.03 -3.40
N SER A 42 2.18 15.87 -2.39
CA SER A 42 3.22 16.87 -2.14
C SER A 42 4.53 16.22 -1.66
N ARG A 43 5.65 16.95 -1.80
CA ARG A 43 6.94 16.54 -1.21
C ARG A 43 6.84 16.32 0.31
N TYR A 44 6.14 17.21 1.00
CA TYR A 44 5.93 17.11 2.45
C TYR A 44 5.19 15.82 2.84
N GLU A 45 4.10 15.48 2.15
CA GLU A 45 3.37 14.23 2.40
C GLU A 45 4.25 13.01 2.15
N ARG A 46 5.04 12.99 1.07
CA ARG A 46 5.98 11.90 0.80
C ARG A 46 6.98 11.73 1.94
N GLU A 47 7.55 12.82 2.45
CA GLU A 47 8.49 12.79 3.57
C GLU A 47 7.86 12.26 4.85
N GLN A 48 6.65 12.71 5.19
CA GLN A 48 5.91 12.21 6.36
C GLN A 48 5.63 10.71 6.24
N MET A 49 5.24 10.23 5.07
CA MET A 49 5.02 8.81 4.83
C MET A 49 6.32 7.99 4.99
N LEU A 50 7.45 8.48 4.45
CA LEU A 50 8.75 7.84 4.60
C LEU A 50 9.22 7.80 6.06
N GLN A 51 9.03 8.89 6.80
CA GLN A 51 9.35 8.96 8.23
C GLN A 51 8.48 7.97 9.03
N GLY A 52 7.17 7.95 8.78
CA GLY A 52 6.25 7.01 9.41
C GLY A 52 6.64 5.54 9.15
N MET A 53 7.01 5.20 7.91
CA MET A 53 7.49 3.86 7.58
C MET A 53 8.75 3.47 8.35
N LYS A 54 9.75 4.36 8.43
CA LYS A 54 10.98 4.13 9.20
C LYS A 54 10.69 3.99 10.70
N PHE A 55 9.76 4.80 11.23
CA PHE A 55 9.35 4.73 12.62
C PHE A 55 8.70 3.37 12.95
N ILE A 56 7.76 2.92 12.12
CA ILE A 56 7.10 1.61 12.30
C ILE A 56 8.12 0.47 12.27
N GLN A 57 9.05 0.49 11.30
CA GLN A 57 10.10 -0.52 11.20
C GLN A 57 11.01 -0.57 12.43
N SER A 58 11.28 0.57 13.06
CA SER A 58 12.18 0.65 14.22
C SER A 58 11.49 0.38 15.56
N HIS A 59 10.22 0.77 15.72
CA HIS A 59 9.55 0.76 17.02
C HIS A 59 8.48 -0.33 17.14
N VAL A 60 8.03 -0.91 16.03
CA VAL A 60 7.02 -1.96 16.03
C VAL A 60 7.42 -3.11 15.09
N PRO A 61 8.63 -3.69 15.26
CA PRO A 61 9.12 -4.75 14.36
C PRO A 61 8.22 -5.98 14.37
N ASP A 62 7.57 -6.29 15.50
CA ASP A 62 6.63 -7.40 15.61
C ASP A 62 5.38 -7.18 14.76
N LEU A 63 4.90 -5.93 14.65
CA LEU A 63 3.77 -5.59 13.80
C LEU A 63 4.16 -5.65 12.32
N ALA A 64 5.34 -5.12 11.98
CA ALA A 64 5.88 -5.22 10.62
C ALA A 64 6.03 -6.69 10.18
N ARG A 65 6.59 -7.53 11.07
CA ARG A 65 6.73 -8.98 10.84
C ARG A 65 5.37 -9.67 10.72
N ALA A 66 4.41 -9.38 11.59
CA ALA A 66 3.07 -9.95 11.51
C ALA A 66 2.37 -9.64 10.17
N TYR A 67 2.47 -8.40 9.67
CA TYR A 67 1.91 -8.04 8.36
C TYR A 67 2.66 -8.69 7.19
N GLU A 68 3.95 -8.96 7.31
CA GLU A 68 4.76 -9.63 6.29
C GLU A 68 4.46 -11.14 6.24
N GLU A 69 4.30 -11.79 7.40
CA GLU A 69 3.86 -13.18 7.53
C GLU A 69 2.44 -13.39 6.97
N HIS A 70 1.54 -12.43 7.20
CA HIS A 70 0.18 -12.47 6.66
C HIS A 70 0.07 -12.10 5.17
N ARG A 71 1.15 -11.64 4.54
CA ARG A 71 1.19 -11.35 3.10
C ARG A 71 1.25 -12.63 2.25
N GLN A 72 1.63 -13.76 2.85
CA GLN A 72 1.81 -15.06 2.19
C GLN A 72 0.70 -16.07 2.49
N SER A 73 -0.24 -15.73 3.38
CA SER A 73 -1.31 -16.64 3.78
C SER A 73 -2.65 -15.91 3.70
N PRO A 74 -3.70 -16.49 3.09
CA PRO A 74 -5.04 -15.93 3.25
C PRO A 74 -5.31 -15.84 4.74
N LEU A 75 -5.48 -14.62 5.25
CA LEU A 75 -5.84 -14.37 6.65
C LEU A 75 -6.98 -15.33 6.98
N PRO A 76 -6.82 -16.24 7.95
CA PRO A 76 -7.91 -17.10 8.33
C PRO A 76 -8.93 -16.19 8.99
N SER A 77 -9.94 -15.76 8.23
CA SER A 77 -11.12 -15.10 8.79
C SER A 77 -11.87 -16.14 9.61
N ASN A 78 -11.35 -16.46 10.80
CA ASN A 78 -11.96 -17.40 11.72
C ASN A 78 -13.11 -16.78 12.51
N VAL A 79 -13.60 -15.60 12.12
CA VAL A 79 -14.90 -15.09 12.58
C VAL A 79 -15.98 -15.86 11.84
N ARG A 80 -16.24 -17.09 12.30
CA ARG A 80 -17.48 -17.79 11.98
C ARG A 80 -18.55 -17.25 12.90
N PHE A 81 -19.43 -16.40 12.39
CA PHE A 81 -20.68 -16.11 13.07
C PHE A 81 -21.46 -17.42 13.18
N GLY A 82 -21.57 -17.95 14.40
CA GLY A 82 -22.40 -19.12 14.68
C GLY A 82 -23.82 -18.86 14.21
N ARG A 83 -24.43 -19.82 13.51
CA ARG A 83 -25.85 -19.71 13.12
C ARG A 83 -26.67 -19.55 14.39
N ILE A 84 -27.38 -18.43 14.50
CA ILE A 84 -28.41 -18.26 15.53
C ILE A 84 -29.46 -19.34 15.26
N LYS A 85 -29.66 -20.27 16.21
CA LYS A 85 -30.77 -21.23 16.14
C LYS A 85 -32.07 -20.41 16.12
N LYS A 86 -32.89 -20.62 15.10
CA LYS A 86 -34.28 -20.18 15.14
C LYS A 86 -35.00 -21.11 16.10
N GLU A 87 -35.57 -20.55 17.16
CA GLU A 87 -36.64 -21.20 17.93
C GLU A 87 -37.90 -21.31 17.09
#